data_AF-A0A2N5X9T2-F1
#
_entry.id   AF-A0A2N5X9T2-F1
#
_cell.length_a   1.000
_cell.length_b   1.000
_cell.length_c   1.000
_cell.angle_alpha   90.00
_cell.angle_beta   90.00
_cell.angle_gamma   90.00
#
_symmetry.space_group_name_H-M   'P 1'
#
loop_
_entity.id
_entity.type
_entity.pdbx_description
1 polymer ?
#
loop_
_entity_poly.entity_id
_entity_poly.type
_entity_poly.pdbx_seq_one_letter_code
_entity_poly.pdbx_strand_id
1 'polypeptide(L)'
;MAAAELRGAVQGAARADWELTPLEGVGPLCFGMRVAEVAAALPGMTETRRFQADPSFHEVRGVEFGTGRAEPAVYAYFVDGRLFCVAVDAVRGPRVTLWGRELTACVPADLGRFLLHADGCGVLDVSYGPRGNPGVNGLGPVVRVQEVARGVVTRPVMVGRAWADRCTDDWEGAVPECEWAGRPWPRPTGGGGACPSVPTGRTLGRSVSDRSRTQ
;
A
#
# COMPACT_ATOMS: atom_id res chain seq x y z
N MET A 1 2.90 -0.25 29.45
CA MET A 1 4.35 -0.55 29.45
C MET A 1 4.79 -0.99 28.05
N ALA A 2 4.34 -2.14 27.50
CA ALA A 2 4.76 -2.64 26.18
C ALA A 2 4.51 -1.69 24.98
N ALA A 3 3.35 -1.01 24.92
CA ALA A 3 3.02 -0.11 23.80
C ALA A 3 3.92 1.15 23.73
N ALA A 4 4.40 1.65 24.88
CA ALA A 4 5.29 2.81 24.94
C ALA A 4 6.72 2.44 24.52
N GLU A 5 7.18 1.23 24.86
CA GLU A 5 8.50 0.71 24.48
C GLU A 5 8.60 0.39 22.97
N LEU A 6 7.50 -0.10 22.38
CA LEU A 6 7.35 -0.28 20.93
C LEU A 6 7.37 1.08 20.19
N ARG A 7 6.64 2.10 20.68
CA ARG A 7 6.70 3.46 20.10
C ARG A 7 8.08 4.10 20.23
N GLY A 8 8.77 3.89 21.36
CA GLY A 8 10.13 4.40 21.59
C GLY A 8 11.20 3.78 20.70
N ALA A 9 11.00 2.54 20.23
CA ALA A 9 11.94 1.84 19.33
C ALA A 9 11.95 2.42 17.91
N VAL A 10 10.89 3.13 17.55
CA VAL A 10 10.62 3.66 16.20
C VAL A 10 10.90 5.17 16.13
N GLN A 11 11.26 5.79 17.26
CA GLN A 11 11.65 7.21 17.40
C GLN A 11 13.11 7.48 16.96
N GLY A 12 13.58 6.84 15.89
CA GLY A 12 14.89 7.11 15.27
C GLY A 12 14.74 8.08 14.10
N ALA A 13 15.52 9.16 14.12
CA ALA A 13 15.55 10.30 13.18
C ALA A 13 14.23 11.09 13.04
N ALA A 14 14.33 12.39 12.79
CA ALA A 14 13.16 13.24 12.53
C ALA A 14 12.43 12.74 11.28
N ARG A 15 11.20 12.26 11.45
CA ARG A 15 10.34 11.81 10.35
C ARG A 15 9.52 12.97 9.85
N ALA A 16 9.27 13.00 8.54
CA ALA A 16 8.25 13.87 7.99
C ALA A 16 6.87 13.40 8.47
N ASP A 17 6.01 14.34 8.84
CA ASP A 17 4.61 14.09 9.16
C ASP A 17 3.78 14.30 7.89
N TRP A 18 3.03 13.27 7.49
CA TRP A 18 2.16 13.25 6.32
C TRP A 18 0.71 13.07 6.75
N GLU A 19 -0.18 13.74 6.03
CA GLU A 19 -1.62 13.53 6.15
C GLU A 19 -2.11 12.72 4.94
N LEU A 20 -2.95 11.72 5.20
CA LEU A 20 -3.74 11.05 4.18
C LEU A 20 -4.96 11.90 3.89
N THR A 21 -5.01 12.49 2.68
CA THR A 21 -6.23 13.08 2.13
C THR A 21 -6.98 11.97 1.38
N PRO A 22 -8.11 11.46 1.93
CA PRO A 22 -8.74 10.25 1.42
C PRO A 22 -8.96 10.28 -0.09
N LEU A 23 -8.54 9.20 -0.76
CA LEU A 23 -8.69 9.00 -2.20
C LEU A 23 -7.97 10.00 -3.12
N GLU A 24 -7.33 11.04 -2.58
CA GLU A 24 -6.68 12.13 -3.32
C GLU A 24 -5.16 12.06 -3.24
N GLY A 25 -4.60 11.83 -2.06
CA GLY A 25 -3.15 11.82 -1.88
C GLY A 25 -2.67 11.50 -0.47
N VAL A 26 -1.36 11.39 -0.32
CA VAL A 26 -0.67 11.13 0.95
C VAL A 26 0.54 12.04 1.06
N GLY A 27 0.49 12.97 2.02
CA GLY A 27 1.52 14.01 2.17
C GLY A 27 1.71 14.80 0.87
N PRO A 28 2.94 14.85 0.30
CA PRO A 28 3.20 15.58 -0.93
C PRO A 28 2.78 14.82 -2.21
N LEU A 29 2.35 13.56 -2.09
CA LEU A 29 2.01 12.70 -3.23
C LEU A 29 0.52 12.77 -3.53
N CYS A 30 0.15 13.01 -4.79
CA CYS A 30 -1.23 12.90 -5.26
C CYS A 30 -1.39 11.69 -6.17
N PHE A 31 -2.50 10.97 -6.03
CA PHE A 31 -2.83 9.89 -6.95
C PHE A 31 -3.02 10.46 -8.37
N GLY A 32 -2.51 9.73 -9.36
CA GLY A 32 -2.47 10.15 -10.77
C GLY A 32 -1.13 10.74 -11.23
N MET A 33 -0.24 11.09 -10.29
CA MET A 33 1.12 11.59 -10.58
C MET A 33 1.95 10.58 -11.38
N ARG A 34 2.82 11.08 -12.25
CA ARG A 34 3.86 10.32 -12.95
C ARG A 34 5.06 10.11 -12.04
N VAL A 35 5.91 9.14 -12.38
CA VAL A 35 7.14 8.83 -11.61
C VAL A 35 8.03 10.06 -11.41
N ALA A 36 8.20 10.90 -12.43
CA ALA A 36 9.00 12.11 -12.32
C ALA A 36 8.39 13.16 -11.37
N GLU A 37 7.07 13.25 -11.31
CA GLU A 37 6.35 14.16 -10.41
C GLU A 37 6.47 13.68 -8.96
N VAL A 38 6.35 12.36 -8.73
CA VAL A 38 6.60 11.74 -7.42
C VAL A 38 8.03 11.99 -6.96
N ALA A 39 9.02 11.81 -7.83
CA ALA A 39 10.41 12.06 -7.50
C ALA A 39 10.66 13.54 -7.14
N ALA A 40 10.02 14.47 -7.86
CA ALA A 40 10.12 15.91 -7.56
C ALA A 40 9.41 16.29 -6.24
N ALA A 41 8.31 15.61 -5.90
CA ALA A 41 7.53 15.84 -4.68
C ALA A 41 8.20 15.30 -3.39
N LEU A 42 9.25 14.49 -3.51
CA LEU A 42 9.98 13.90 -2.38
C LEU A 42 11.40 14.44 -2.25
N PRO A 43 11.59 15.76 -2.00
CA PRO A 43 12.92 16.33 -1.85
C PRO A 43 13.67 15.66 -0.69
N GLY A 44 14.87 15.14 -0.97
CA GLY A 44 15.69 14.41 0.01
C GLY A 44 15.50 12.89 -0.02
N MET A 45 14.57 12.37 -0.81
CA MET A 45 14.52 10.94 -1.16
C MET A 45 14.98 10.75 -2.60
N THR A 46 15.68 9.65 -2.84
CA THR A 46 16.11 9.23 -4.17
C THR A 46 15.43 7.93 -4.55
N GLU A 47 15.18 7.76 -5.84
CA GLU A 47 14.75 6.48 -6.38
C GLU A 47 15.86 5.44 -6.14
N THR A 48 15.56 4.41 -5.34
CA THR A 48 16.51 3.34 -5.01
C THR A 48 16.35 2.15 -5.95
N ARG A 49 15.12 1.86 -6.38
CA ARG A 49 14.80 0.68 -7.19
C ARG A 49 13.49 0.83 -7.94
N ARG A 50 13.42 0.24 -9.14
CA ARG A 50 12.17 -0.11 -9.85
C ARG A 50 12.00 -1.62 -9.92
N PHE A 51 10.77 -2.10 -9.84
CA PHE A 51 10.48 -3.53 -9.88
C PHE A 51 9.07 -3.83 -10.43
N GLN A 52 8.85 -5.08 -10.83
CA GLN A 52 7.52 -5.59 -11.16
C GLN A 52 6.77 -5.86 -9.86
N ALA A 53 5.68 -5.13 -9.62
CA ALA A 53 4.97 -5.19 -8.34
C ALA A 53 3.89 -6.29 -8.31
N ASP A 54 3.39 -6.69 -9.47
CA ASP A 54 2.39 -7.73 -9.59
C ASP A 54 2.76 -8.75 -10.68
N PRO A 55 2.75 -10.07 -10.39
CA PRO A 55 3.09 -11.10 -11.38
C PRO A 55 1.98 -11.31 -12.43
N SER A 56 0.72 -11.02 -12.08
CA SER A 56 -0.44 -11.18 -12.96
C SER A 56 -0.67 -9.94 -13.83
N PHE A 57 -0.25 -8.77 -13.35
CA PHE A 57 -0.44 -7.49 -14.02
C PHE A 57 0.91 -6.81 -14.32
N HIS A 58 1.50 -7.15 -15.46
CA HIS A 58 2.80 -6.65 -15.95
C HIS A 58 2.90 -5.13 -16.13
N GLU A 59 1.77 -4.45 -16.23
CA GLU A 59 1.62 -2.99 -16.29
C GLU A 59 1.84 -2.32 -14.92
N VAL A 60 1.67 -3.08 -13.83
CA VAL A 60 1.82 -2.57 -12.46
C VAL A 60 3.30 -2.53 -12.06
N ARG A 61 3.84 -1.33 -11.89
CA ARG A 61 5.25 -1.08 -11.56
C ARG A 61 5.39 -0.49 -10.18
N GLY A 62 6.35 -1.00 -9.41
CA GLY A 62 6.74 -0.46 -8.12
C GLY A 62 8.02 0.36 -8.23
N VAL A 63 8.09 1.45 -7.48
CA VAL A 63 9.27 2.31 -7.32
C VAL A 63 9.51 2.56 -5.83
N GLU A 64 10.73 2.30 -5.39
CA GLU A 64 11.18 2.53 -4.02
C GLU A 64 11.89 3.88 -3.94
N PHE A 65 11.53 4.67 -2.92
CA PHE A 65 12.15 5.95 -2.59
C PHE A 65 12.71 5.90 -1.18
N GLY A 66 13.95 6.35 -1.00
CA GLY A 66 14.63 6.35 0.29
C GLY A 66 15.67 7.46 0.41
N THR A 67 16.05 7.78 1.64
CA THR A 67 17.11 8.76 1.94
C THR A 67 18.53 8.19 1.71
N GLY A 68 18.64 6.89 1.43
CA GLY A 68 19.86 6.20 1.06
C GLY A 68 19.58 4.96 0.21
N ARG A 69 20.62 4.44 -0.48
CA ARG A 69 20.49 3.39 -1.50
C ARG A 69 19.96 2.03 -1.01
N ALA A 70 20.00 1.74 0.28
CA ALA A 70 19.62 0.44 0.84
C ALA A 70 18.39 0.50 1.75
N GLU A 71 17.74 1.66 1.85
CA GLU A 71 16.79 1.96 2.92
C GLU A 71 15.51 2.61 2.35
N PRO A 72 14.63 1.82 1.71
CA PRO A 72 13.38 2.33 1.19
C PRO A 72 12.48 2.82 2.34
N ALA A 73 11.96 4.03 2.18
CA ALA A 73 11.07 4.71 3.12
C ALA A 73 9.64 4.79 2.56
N VAL A 74 9.50 4.95 1.25
CA VAL A 74 8.22 5.07 0.54
C VAL A 74 8.24 4.16 -0.68
N TYR A 75 7.14 3.45 -0.88
CA TYR A 75 6.90 2.59 -2.05
C TYR A 75 5.75 3.18 -2.83
N ALA A 76 6.00 3.52 -4.09
CA ALA A 76 5.01 4.10 -4.99
C ALA A 76 4.70 3.11 -6.11
N TYR A 77 3.42 2.87 -6.37
CA TYR A 77 2.96 1.90 -7.35
C TYR A 77 2.19 2.60 -8.46
N PHE A 78 2.52 2.22 -9.69
CA PHE A 78 2.06 2.85 -10.90
C PHE A 78 1.36 1.83 -11.80
N VAL A 79 0.24 2.24 -12.38
CA VAL A 79 -0.44 1.54 -13.48
C VAL A 79 -0.56 2.53 -14.62
N ASP A 80 -0.21 2.12 -15.84
CA ASP A 80 -0.12 3.00 -17.00
C ASP A 80 0.72 4.28 -16.76
N GLY A 81 1.76 4.15 -15.92
CA GLY A 81 2.65 5.25 -15.55
C GLY A 81 2.05 6.28 -14.58
N ARG A 82 0.89 6.00 -13.98
CA ARG A 82 0.20 6.87 -13.01
C ARG A 82 0.16 6.24 -11.63
N LEU A 83 0.50 7.04 -10.61
CA LEU A 83 0.49 6.65 -9.21
C LEU A 83 -0.94 6.28 -8.80
N PHE A 84 -1.13 5.10 -8.26
CA PHE A 84 -2.44 4.68 -7.77
C PHE A 84 -2.40 4.10 -6.36
N CYS A 85 -1.22 3.71 -5.88
CA CYS A 85 -1.03 3.15 -4.55
C CYS A 85 0.30 3.64 -3.95
N VAL A 86 0.30 3.92 -2.65
CA VAL A 86 1.47 4.32 -1.87
C VAL A 86 1.53 3.47 -0.61
N ALA A 87 2.67 2.86 -0.33
CA ALA A 87 2.93 2.22 0.96
C ALA A 87 4.10 2.92 1.66
N VAL A 88 4.03 3.01 2.97
CA VAL A 88 5.03 3.72 3.78
C VAL A 88 5.71 2.76 4.73
N ASP A 89 7.04 2.71 4.74
CA ASP A 89 7.81 1.86 5.66
C ASP A 89 7.59 2.29 7.12
N ALA A 90 7.36 1.34 8.03
CA ALA A 90 7.06 1.67 9.42
C ALA A 90 8.26 2.24 10.21
N VAL A 91 9.50 1.98 9.76
CA VAL A 91 10.75 2.34 10.46
C VAL A 91 11.45 3.55 9.85
N ARG A 92 11.34 3.75 8.55
CA ARG A 92 12.07 4.80 7.81
C ARG A 92 11.13 5.78 7.12
N GLY A 93 9.90 5.36 6.92
CA GLY A 93 8.89 6.14 6.25
C GLY A 93 8.37 7.31 7.08
N PRO A 94 7.68 8.26 6.42
CA PRO A 94 6.96 9.32 7.09
C PRO A 94 5.91 8.78 8.07
N ARG A 95 5.60 9.59 9.08
CA ARG A 95 4.45 9.33 9.95
C ARG A 95 3.18 9.74 9.19
N VAL A 96 2.34 8.78 8.82
CA VAL A 96 1.08 9.08 8.16
C VAL A 96 -0.04 9.15 9.19
N THR A 97 -0.88 10.18 9.08
CA THR A 97 -2.08 10.36 9.89
C THR A 97 -3.33 10.43 9.02
N LEU A 98 -4.46 9.99 9.55
CA LEU A 98 -5.79 10.19 8.99
C LEU A 98 -6.64 10.87 10.05
N TRP A 99 -7.09 12.10 9.79
CA TRP A 99 -7.86 12.92 10.74
C TRP A 99 -7.20 13.00 12.13
N GLY A 100 -5.87 13.20 12.14
CA GLY A 100 -5.06 13.25 13.37
C GLY A 100 -4.75 11.90 14.01
N ARG A 101 -5.30 10.78 13.53
CA ARG A 101 -4.94 9.44 14.00
C ARG A 101 -3.73 8.91 13.23
N GLU A 102 -2.65 8.60 13.94
CA GLU A 102 -1.46 7.95 13.37
C GLU A 102 -1.78 6.53 12.86
N LEU A 103 -1.30 6.23 11.66
CA LEU A 103 -1.42 4.94 10.98
C LEU A 103 -0.08 4.22 10.83
N THR A 104 1.03 4.97 10.74
CA THR A 104 2.39 4.39 10.67
C THR A 104 2.88 4.01 12.06
N ALA A 105 3.63 2.91 12.18
CA ALA A 105 4.37 2.56 13.39
C ALA A 105 3.53 2.39 14.68
N CYS A 106 2.22 2.20 14.56
CA CYS A 106 1.34 1.97 15.69
C CYS A 106 1.39 0.51 16.15
N VAL A 107 0.97 0.27 17.39
CA VAL A 107 0.69 -1.07 17.87
C VAL A 107 -0.56 -1.59 17.15
N PRO A 108 -0.51 -2.74 16.46
CA PRO A 108 -1.64 -3.23 15.66
C PRO A 108 -2.93 -3.39 16.45
N ALA A 109 -2.86 -3.90 17.69
CA ALA A 109 -4.02 -4.07 18.55
C ALA A 109 -4.70 -2.73 18.92
N ASP A 110 -3.92 -1.68 19.13
CA ASP A 110 -4.45 -0.36 19.48
C ASP A 110 -5.11 0.32 18.28
N LEU A 111 -4.48 0.22 17.09
CA LEU A 111 -5.08 0.76 15.87
C LEU A 111 -6.32 -0.05 15.46
N GLY A 112 -6.29 -1.38 15.59
CA GLY A 112 -7.44 -2.25 15.32
C GLY A 112 -8.63 -1.92 16.22
N ARG A 113 -8.41 -1.73 17.54
CA ARG A 113 -9.48 -1.31 18.46
C ARG A 113 -10.08 0.04 18.09
N PHE A 114 -9.24 1.00 17.67
CA PHE A 114 -9.72 2.30 17.20
C PHE A 114 -10.60 2.17 15.96
N LEU A 115 -10.15 1.41 14.95
CA LEU A 115 -10.90 1.21 13.71
C LEU A 115 -12.25 0.53 13.98
N LEU A 116 -12.26 -0.55 14.76
CA LEU A 116 -13.51 -1.24 15.14
C LEU A 116 -14.47 -0.35 15.94
N HIS A 117 -13.93 0.54 16.79
CA HIS A 117 -14.77 1.48 17.52
C HIS A 117 -15.38 2.54 16.59
N ALA A 118 -14.58 3.10 15.68
CA ALA A 118 -15.04 4.08 14.70
C ALA A 118 -16.09 3.47 13.73
N ASP A 119 -15.92 2.21 13.36
CA ASP A 119 -16.88 1.42 12.59
C ASP A 119 -18.21 1.25 13.35
N GLY A 120 -18.15 0.79 14.60
CA GLY A 120 -19.34 0.67 15.46
C GLY A 120 -20.07 1.99 15.73
N CYS A 121 -19.36 3.12 15.62
CA CYS A 121 -19.94 4.46 15.69
C CYS A 121 -20.44 5.02 14.34
N GLY A 122 -20.26 4.29 13.24
CA GLY A 122 -20.65 4.74 11.89
C GLY A 122 -19.78 5.87 11.33
N VAL A 123 -18.59 6.09 11.87
CA VAL A 123 -17.64 7.12 11.40
C VAL A 123 -16.80 6.60 10.23
N LEU A 124 -16.45 5.31 10.27
CA LEU A 124 -15.74 4.61 9.22
C LEU A 124 -16.55 3.38 8.80
N ASP A 125 -16.31 2.89 7.59
CA ASP A 125 -16.80 1.58 7.13
C ASP A 125 -15.57 0.68 6.99
N VAL A 126 -15.32 -0.13 8.03
CA VAL A 126 -14.11 -0.95 8.13
C VAL A 126 -14.40 -2.32 7.55
N SER A 127 -13.61 -2.70 6.55
CA SER A 127 -13.66 -4.03 5.95
C SER A 127 -12.41 -4.84 6.30
N TYR A 128 -12.55 -6.16 6.27
CA TYR A 128 -11.43 -7.09 6.42
C TYR A 128 -11.29 -7.91 5.15
N GLY A 129 -10.08 -7.86 4.58
CA GLY A 129 -9.72 -8.70 3.44
C GLY A 129 -9.55 -10.16 3.81
N PRO A 130 -9.48 -11.08 2.83
CA PRO A 130 -9.22 -12.50 3.07
C PRO A 130 -7.92 -12.79 3.85
N ARG A 131 -6.92 -11.90 3.75
CA ARG A 131 -5.67 -11.97 4.53
C ARG A 131 -5.75 -11.32 5.92
N GLY A 132 -6.95 -10.96 6.39
CA GLY A 132 -7.21 -10.44 7.73
C GLY A 132 -6.70 -9.02 7.99
N ASN A 133 -6.34 -8.26 6.95
CA ASN A 133 -5.88 -6.88 7.11
C ASN A 133 -7.09 -5.95 7.12
N PRO A 134 -7.24 -5.07 8.14
CA PRO A 134 -8.31 -4.09 8.14
C PRO A 134 -8.02 -2.98 7.14
N GLY A 135 -9.06 -2.47 6.50
CA GLY A 135 -8.99 -1.27 5.67
C GLY A 135 -10.31 -0.53 5.65
N VAL A 136 -10.31 0.64 5.03
CA VAL A 136 -11.49 1.49 4.91
C VAL A 136 -11.70 1.76 3.43
N ASN A 137 -12.56 0.96 2.79
CA ASN A 137 -12.73 1.01 1.33
C ASN A 137 -13.18 2.38 0.84
N GLY A 138 -14.02 3.08 1.63
CA GLY A 138 -14.46 4.44 1.31
C GLY A 138 -13.34 5.50 1.36
N LEU A 139 -12.19 5.22 1.98
CA LEU A 139 -11.10 6.18 2.18
C LEU A 139 -9.77 5.75 1.53
N GLY A 140 -9.64 4.47 1.16
CA GLY A 140 -8.46 3.91 0.49
C GLY A 140 -7.29 3.39 1.36
N PRO A 141 -7.24 3.47 2.70
CA PRO A 141 -6.17 2.84 3.46
C PRO A 141 -6.45 1.37 3.76
N VAL A 142 -5.40 0.56 3.68
CA VAL A 142 -5.28 -0.77 4.25
C VAL A 142 -4.14 -0.74 5.27
N VAL A 143 -4.41 -1.23 6.47
CA VAL A 143 -3.42 -1.33 7.53
C VAL A 143 -2.73 -2.69 7.43
N ARG A 144 -1.50 -2.68 6.93
CA ARG A 144 -0.59 -3.83 6.99
C ARG A 144 0.22 -3.78 8.28
N VAL A 145 0.98 -4.84 8.50
CA VAL A 145 1.94 -4.91 9.60
C VAL A 145 3.35 -5.19 9.09
N GLN A 146 4.35 -4.74 9.84
CA GLN A 146 5.76 -4.90 9.54
C GLN A 146 6.50 -5.36 10.81
N GLU A 147 7.29 -6.41 10.67
CA GLU A 147 8.21 -6.86 11.72
C GLU A 147 9.37 -5.88 11.87
N VAL A 148 9.68 -5.54 13.11
CA VAL A 148 10.78 -4.68 13.52
C VAL A 148 11.49 -5.34 14.70
N ALA A 149 12.70 -4.86 15.04
CA ALA A 149 13.55 -5.50 16.06
C ALA A 149 12.85 -5.75 17.41
N ARG A 150 11.83 -4.95 17.76
CA ARG A 150 11.09 -5.05 19.03
C ARG A 150 9.67 -5.59 18.92
N GLY A 151 9.26 -6.11 17.76
CA GLY A 151 7.93 -6.71 17.56
C GLY A 151 7.31 -6.35 16.23
N VAL A 152 5.99 -6.16 16.22
CA VAL A 152 5.22 -5.89 15.01
C VAL A 152 4.53 -4.54 15.13
N VAL A 153 4.66 -3.71 14.10
CA VAL A 153 4.05 -2.37 14.03
C VAL A 153 3.27 -2.19 12.74
N THR A 154 2.36 -1.22 12.71
CA THR A 154 1.52 -0.97 11.53
C THR A 154 2.30 -0.27 10.41
N ARG A 155 1.93 -0.63 9.18
CA ARG A 155 2.49 -0.12 7.92
C ARG A 155 1.31 0.22 6.99
N PRO A 156 0.98 1.49 6.75
CA PRO A 156 -0.17 1.84 5.93
C PRO A 156 0.14 1.67 4.43
N VAL A 157 -0.85 1.14 3.72
CA VAL A 157 -0.92 1.10 2.25
C VAL A 157 -2.16 1.88 1.84
N MET A 158 -2.05 2.82 0.91
CA MET A 158 -3.11 3.77 0.58
C MET A 158 -3.32 3.82 -0.92
N VAL A 159 -4.57 3.75 -1.36
CA VAL A 159 -4.96 3.74 -2.78
C VAL A 159 -5.86 4.92 -3.13
N GLY A 160 -5.83 5.32 -4.40
CA GLY A 160 -6.68 6.38 -4.94
C GLY A 160 -8.12 5.94 -5.24
N ARG A 161 -8.98 6.93 -5.53
CA ARG A 161 -10.42 6.76 -5.77
C ARG A 161 -10.82 5.58 -6.65
N ALA A 162 -10.12 5.39 -7.78
CA ALA A 162 -10.47 4.38 -8.78
C ALA A 162 -10.37 2.92 -8.26
N TRP A 163 -9.79 2.75 -7.07
CA TRP A 163 -9.31 1.46 -6.57
C TRP A 163 -9.70 1.19 -5.11
N ALA A 164 -10.42 2.10 -4.48
CA ALA A 164 -10.65 2.08 -3.04
C ALA A 164 -11.81 1.17 -2.62
N ASP A 165 -12.84 1.02 -3.47
CA ASP A 165 -14.03 0.20 -3.22
C ASP A 165 -13.73 -1.26 -2.86
N ARG A 166 -12.57 -1.79 -3.30
CA ARG A 166 -12.08 -3.14 -3.00
C ARG A 166 -10.65 -3.15 -2.48
N CYS A 167 -10.17 -2.12 -1.79
CA CYS A 167 -8.75 -2.04 -1.42
C CYS A 167 -8.27 -3.16 -0.48
N THR A 168 -9.17 -3.75 0.32
CA THR A 168 -8.86 -4.89 1.20
C THR A 168 -8.95 -6.25 0.51
N ASP A 169 -9.54 -6.34 -0.68
CA ASP A 169 -9.65 -7.57 -1.44
C ASP A 169 -8.29 -7.92 -2.07
N ASP A 170 -7.82 -9.15 -1.91
CA ASP A 170 -6.52 -9.59 -2.40
C ASP A 170 -6.59 -10.31 -3.75
N TRP A 171 -7.77 -10.41 -4.37
CA TRP A 171 -7.99 -11.02 -5.68
C TRP A 171 -8.41 -10.00 -6.75
N GLU A 172 -9.33 -9.09 -6.41
CA GLU A 172 -9.87 -8.03 -7.26
C GLU A 172 -9.46 -6.63 -6.81
N GLY A 173 -8.81 -6.51 -5.66
CA GLY A 173 -8.34 -5.24 -5.13
C GLY A 173 -7.05 -4.77 -5.79
N ALA A 174 -6.79 -3.46 -5.66
CA ALA A 174 -5.70 -2.82 -6.38
C ALA A 174 -4.33 -2.93 -5.68
N VAL A 175 -4.31 -3.28 -4.39
CA VAL A 175 -3.04 -3.37 -3.66
C VAL A 175 -2.19 -4.48 -4.30
N PRO A 176 -0.98 -4.16 -4.81
CA PRO A 176 -0.18 -5.12 -5.58
C PRO A 176 0.19 -6.37 -4.77
N GLU A 177 0.29 -7.53 -5.42
CA GLU A 177 0.58 -8.80 -4.74
C GLU A 177 1.86 -8.75 -3.87
N CYS A 178 2.89 -8.00 -4.27
CA CYS A 178 4.11 -7.86 -3.48
C CYS A 178 3.87 -7.24 -2.08
N GLU A 179 2.84 -6.40 -1.95
CA GLU A 179 2.46 -5.81 -0.67
C GLU A 179 1.84 -6.85 0.25
N TRP A 180 1.09 -7.81 -0.30
CA TRP A 180 0.46 -8.88 0.43
C TRP A 180 1.40 -10.03 0.80
N ALA A 181 2.30 -10.39 -0.12
CA ALA A 181 3.29 -11.45 0.05
C ALA A 181 4.40 -11.11 1.06
N GLY A 182 4.53 -9.83 1.46
CA GLY A 182 5.48 -9.38 2.49
C GLY A 182 6.94 -9.38 2.03
N ARG A 183 7.21 -9.63 0.73
CA ARG A 183 8.52 -9.47 0.11
C ARG A 183 8.36 -8.97 -1.33
N PRO A 184 9.23 -8.05 -1.81
CA PRO A 184 9.34 -7.82 -3.25
C PRO A 184 9.80 -9.13 -3.91
N TRP A 185 9.21 -9.46 -5.06
CA TRP A 185 9.52 -10.71 -5.77
C TRP A 185 11.03 -10.80 -6.05
N PRO A 186 11.65 -12.00 -5.90
CA PRO A 186 13.06 -12.16 -6.20
C PRO A 186 13.33 -11.78 -7.66
N ARG A 187 14.53 -11.22 -7.89
CA ARG A 187 15.04 -10.96 -9.25
C ARG A 187 14.88 -12.26 -10.08
N PRO A 188 14.65 -12.19 -11.40
CA PRO A 188 15.11 -13.28 -12.25
C PRO A 188 16.64 -13.28 -12.15
N THR A 189 17.19 -14.03 -11.19
CA THR A 189 18.58 -14.45 -11.26
C THR A 189 18.66 -15.29 -12.52
N GLY A 190 19.45 -14.85 -13.50
CA GLY A 190 19.74 -15.66 -14.68
C GLY A 190 20.23 -17.03 -14.23
N GLY A 191 19.37 -18.04 -14.37
CA GLY A 191 19.58 -19.37 -13.83
C GLY A 191 18.24 -20.09 -13.78
N GLY A 192 18.00 -20.92 -14.79
CA GLY A 192 16.76 -21.66 -14.96
C GLY A 192 16.37 -22.43 -13.69
N GLY A 193 15.29 -22.00 -13.06
CA GLY A 193 14.65 -22.68 -11.95
C GLY A 193 13.16 -22.36 -12.04
N ALA A 194 12.35 -23.40 -12.24
CA ALA A 194 10.95 -23.32 -12.61
C ALA A 194 10.12 -22.39 -11.70
N CYS A 195 9.21 -21.64 -12.32
CA CYS A 195 8.14 -20.93 -11.63
C CYS A 195 7.31 -21.92 -10.80
N PRO A 196 6.96 -21.63 -9.53
CA PRO A 196 5.88 -22.34 -8.88
C PRO A 196 4.59 -22.03 -9.65
N SER A 197 3.94 -23.07 -10.18
CA SER A 197 2.74 -22.96 -11.00
C SER A 197 1.58 -22.40 -10.20
N VAL A 198 1.08 -21.22 -10.60
CA VAL A 198 -0.21 -20.69 -10.16
C VAL A 198 -1.32 -21.52 -10.81
N PRO A 199 -2.38 -21.94 -10.08
CA PRO A 199 -3.48 -22.70 -10.67
C PRO A 199 -4.14 -21.88 -11.78
N THR A 200 -4.13 -22.44 -12.98
CA THR A 200 -4.64 -21.79 -14.19
C THR A 200 -6.16 -21.81 -14.17
N GLY A 201 -6.77 -20.65 -14.00
CA GLY A 201 -8.22 -20.51 -13.98
C GLY A 201 -8.67 -19.06 -14.06
N ARG A 202 -8.16 -18.29 -15.03
CA ARG A 202 -8.67 -16.95 -15.34
C ARG A 202 -8.98 -16.83 -16.82
N THR A 203 -10.27 -16.98 -17.15
CA THR A 203 -10.85 -16.35 -18.34
C THR A 203 -11.78 -15.26 -17.82
N LEU A 204 -11.29 -14.02 -17.76
CA LEU A 204 -12.16 -12.86 -17.59
C LEU A 204 -12.93 -12.69 -18.89
N GLY A 205 -14.20 -13.06 -18.86
CA GLY A 205 -15.15 -12.85 -19.94
C GLY A 205 -15.25 -11.36 -20.27
N ARG A 206 -14.64 -10.97 -21.39
CA ARG A 206 -15.12 -9.82 -22.16
C ARG A 206 -16.45 -10.22 -22.77
N SER A 207 -17.56 -9.64 -22.34
CA SER A 207 -18.68 -9.44 -23.25
C SER A 207 -19.06 -7.97 -23.26
N VAL A 208 -18.51 -7.31 -24.28
CA VAL A 208 -18.97 -6.04 -24.81
C VAL A 208 -20.40 -6.21 -25.29
N SER A 209 -21.27 -5.29 -24.90
CA SER A 209 -22.58 -5.07 -25.51
C SER A 209 -22.42 -4.71 -26.98
N ASP A 210 -23.02 -5.48 -27.89
CA ASP A 210 -23.61 -4.93 -29.13
C ASP A 210 -24.52 -5.98 -29.81
N ARG A 211 -25.82 -5.69 -29.86
CA ARG A 211 -26.54 -5.69 -31.14
C ARG A 211 -27.93 -5.09 -31.01
N SER A 212 -28.04 -3.91 -31.58
CA SER A 212 -29.29 -3.36 -32.10
C SER A 212 -29.73 -4.13 -33.37
N ARG A 213 -31.04 -4.04 -33.66
CA ARG A 213 -31.74 -4.19 -34.96
C ARG A 213 -32.43 -5.51 -35.36
N THR A 214 -33.76 -5.36 -35.51
CA THR A 214 -34.70 -5.93 -36.51
C THR A 214 -34.86 -7.46 -36.51
N GLN A 215 -36.07 -8.02 -36.42
CA GLN A 215 -37.32 -7.65 -37.09
C GLN A 215 -38.51 -8.16 -36.27
#